data_AF-A0A4Q7CJY8-F1
#
_entry.id   AF-A0A4Q7CJY8-F1
#
_cell.length_a   1.000
_cell.length_b   1.000
_cell.length_c   1.000
_cell.angle_alpha   90.00
_cell.angle_beta   90.00
_cell.angle_gamma   90.00
#
_symmetry.space_group_name_H-M   'P 1'
#
loop_
_entity.id
_entity.type
_entity.pdbx_description
1 polymer ?
#
loop_
_entity_poly.entity_id
_entity_poly.type
_entity_poly.pdbx_seq_one_letter_code
_entity_poly.pdbx_strand_id
1 'polypeptide(L)'
;MNPTDLRVIKTKRALSESLFTLLESTMFSSITVNMICEEALVHRTTFYKHFYDKYDLLSYLLQNITKDYFEKDLRDRIHQPFQSIATFIDFPFTKI
;
A
#
# COMPACT_ATOMS: atom_id res chain seq x y z
N MET A 1 -9.84 -4.70 -16.23
CA MET A 1 -10.34 -3.44 -15.63
C MET A 1 -9.56 -2.29 -16.23
N ASN A 2 -10.20 -1.15 -16.56
CA ASN A 2 -9.45 0.03 -16.99
C ASN A 2 -8.70 0.61 -15.78
N PRO A 3 -7.36 0.69 -15.78
CA PRO A 3 -6.59 1.16 -14.63
C PRO A 3 -6.84 2.64 -14.28
N THR A 4 -7.41 3.42 -15.19
CA THR A 4 -7.75 4.83 -14.96
C THR A 4 -9.18 5.05 -14.44
N ASP A 5 -9.98 3.99 -14.30
CA ASP A 5 -11.34 4.10 -13.73
C ASP A 5 -11.25 4.54 -12.25
N LEU A 6 -11.90 5.65 -11.91
CA LEU A 6 -11.92 6.20 -10.56
C LEU A 6 -12.38 5.19 -9.50
N ARG A 7 -13.26 4.24 -9.86
CA ARG A 7 -13.68 3.17 -8.94
C ARG A 7 -12.53 2.23 -8.64
N VAL A 8 -11.75 1.86 -9.65
CA VAL A 8 -10.56 1.00 -9.47
C VAL A 8 -9.55 1.68 -8.55
N ILE A 9 -9.29 2.97 -8.78
CA ILE A 9 -8.35 3.76 -7.98
C ILE A 9 -8.82 3.83 -6.52
N LYS A 10 -10.09 4.21 -6.30
CA LYS A 10 -10.67 4.31 -4.95
C LYS A 10 -10.66 2.99 -4.20
N THR A 11 -11.00 1.89 -4.86
CA THR A 11 -10.98 0.57 -4.24
C THR A 11 -9.56 0.11 -3.90
N LYS A 12 -8.58 0.30 -4.81
CA LYS A 12 -7.18 -0.02 -4.51
C LYS A 12 -6.64 0.80 -3.33
N ARG A 13 -7.01 2.08 -3.25
CA ARG A 13 -6.66 2.96 -2.13
C ARG A 13 -7.24 2.45 -0.82
N ALA A 14 -8.56 2.21 -0.75
CA ALA A 14 -9.22 1.72 0.45
C ALA A 14 -8.61 0.39 0.94
N LEU A 15 -8.37 -0.57 0.04
CA LEU A 15 -7.76 -1.85 0.42
C LEU A 15 -6.32 -1.69 0.94
N SER A 16 -5.55 -0.75 0.39
CA SER A 16 -4.18 -0.47 0.82
C SER A 16 -4.13 0.20 2.19
N GLU A 17 -5.00 1.19 2.42
CA GLU A 17 -5.16 1.87 3.71
C GLU A 17 -5.57 0.87 4.80
N SER A 18 -6.56 0.02 4.52
CA SER A 18 -7.00 -1.02 5.47
C SER A 18 -5.92 -2.04 5.80
N LEU A 19 -5.13 -2.50 4.82
CA LEU A 19 -4.00 -3.37 5.13
C LEU A 19 -2.96 -2.67 6.01
N PHE A 20 -2.66 -1.40 5.73
CA PHE A 20 -1.73 -0.61 6.53
C PHE A 20 -2.21 -0.46 7.98
N THR A 21 -3.48 -0.09 8.20
CA THR A 21 -4.08 0.01 9.55
C THR A 21 -4.02 -1.30 10.31
N LEU A 22 -4.32 -2.44 9.65
CA LEU A 22 -4.22 -3.75 10.29
C LEU A 22 -2.78 -4.10 10.69
N LEU A 23 -1.78 -3.68 9.89
CA LEU A 23 -0.36 -3.91 10.18
C LEU A 23 0.15 -3.15 11.40
N GLU A 24 -0.49 -2.06 11.81
CA GLU A 24 -0.11 -1.30 13.02
C GLU A 24 -0.31 -2.11 14.32
N SER A 25 -1.23 -3.07 14.31
CA SER A 25 -1.63 -3.83 15.50
C SER A 25 -1.53 -5.35 15.34
N THR A 26 -1.43 -5.85 14.12
CA THR A 26 -1.51 -7.29 13.82
C THR A 26 -0.36 -7.74 12.92
N MET A 27 0.28 -8.85 13.27
CA MET A 27 1.30 -9.46 12.40
C MET A 27 0.71 -9.83 11.03
N PHE A 28 1.45 -9.54 9.95
CA PHE A 28 1.01 -9.82 8.58
C PHE A 28 0.60 -11.28 8.35
N SER A 29 1.29 -12.24 9.00
CA SER A 29 0.96 -13.67 8.93
C SER A 29 -0.48 -13.95 9.38
N SER A 30 -0.95 -13.24 10.42
CA SER A 30 -2.29 -13.37 11.00
C SER A 30 -3.37 -12.60 10.25
N ILE A 31 -3.02 -11.59 9.45
CA ILE A 31 -3.99 -10.83 8.65
C ILE A 31 -4.58 -11.72 7.56
N THR A 32 -5.91 -11.71 7.43
CA THR A 32 -6.62 -12.44 6.37
C THR A 32 -7.23 -11.48 5.36
N VAL A 33 -7.51 -11.96 4.13
CA VAL A 33 -8.28 -11.19 3.14
C VAL A 33 -9.64 -10.77 3.69
N ASN A 34 -10.23 -11.53 4.62
CA ASN A 34 -11.51 -11.16 5.21
C ASN A 34 -11.40 -9.90 6.07
N MET A 35 -10.41 -9.84 6.96
CA MET A 35 -10.17 -8.68 7.82
C MET A 35 -9.91 -7.43 6.99
N ILE A 36 -9.12 -7.55 5.92
CA ILE A 36 -8.85 -6.43 5.00
C ILE A 36 -10.14 -5.94 4.33
N CYS A 37 -10.98 -6.86 3.87
CA CYS A 37 -12.26 -6.53 3.23
C CYS A 37 -13.25 -5.87 4.20
N GLU A 38 -13.31 -6.35 5.44
CA GLU A 38 -14.15 -5.79 6.51
C GLU A 38 -13.71 -4.37 6.87
N GLU A 39 -12.42 -4.17 7.10
CA GLU A 39 -11.84 -2.84 7.38
C GLU A 39 -12.04 -1.87 6.21
N ALA A 40 -11.91 -2.35 4.96
CA ALA A 40 -12.06 -1.52 3.77
C ALA A 40 -13.51 -1.23 3.38
N LEU A 41 -14.50 -1.89 4.02
CA LEU A 41 -15.90 -1.89 3.61
C LEU A 41 -16.09 -2.32 2.14
N VAL A 42 -15.36 -3.37 1.73
CA VAL A 42 -15.35 -3.88 0.35
C VAL A 42 -15.68 -5.37 0.35
N HIS A 43 -16.52 -5.81 -0.59
CA HIS A 43 -16.80 -7.24 -0.75
C HIS A 43 -15.55 -8.03 -1.19
N ARG A 44 -15.38 -9.25 -0.68
CA ARG A 44 -14.31 -10.18 -1.09
C ARG A 44 -14.22 -10.40 -2.60
N THR A 45 -15.35 -10.50 -3.29
CA THR A 45 -15.37 -10.63 -4.76
C THR A 45 -14.78 -9.41 -5.46
N THR A 46 -14.90 -8.22 -4.87
CA THR A 46 -14.26 -7.00 -5.35
C THR A 46 -12.76 -7.02 -5.07
N PHE A 47 -12.31 -7.46 -3.89
CA PHE A 47 -10.89 -7.67 -3.60
C PHE A 47 -10.21 -8.49 -4.70
N TYR A 48 -10.79 -9.65 -5.04
CA TYR A 48 -10.22 -10.55 -6.04
C TYR A 48 -10.31 -10.04 -7.50
N LYS A 49 -11.02 -8.94 -7.76
CA LYS A 49 -10.94 -8.23 -9.05
C LYS A 49 -9.70 -7.35 -9.16
N HIS A 50 -9.09 -7.00 -8.03
CA HIS A 50 -7.96 -6.07 -7.96
C HIS A 50 -6.64 -6.73 -7.56
N PHE A 51 -6.70 -7.74 -6.70
CA PHE A 51 -5.53 -8.42 -6.14
C PHE A 51 -5.73 -9.92 -6.11
N TYR A 52 -4.66 -10.67 -6.37
CA TYR A 52 -4.68 -12.13 -6.32
C TYR A 52 -4.84 -12.64 -4.88
N ASP A 53 -4.09 -12.07 -3.95
CA ASP A 53 -4.10 -12.40 -2.52
C ASP A 53 -3.56 -11.23 -1.67
N LYS A 54 -3.38 -11.46 -0.35
CA LYS A 54 -2.85 -10.44 0.56
C LYS A 54 -1.38 -10.07 0.29
N TYR A 55 -0.61 -10.94 -0.37
CA TYR A 55 0.79 -10.70 -0.70
C TYR A 55 0.91 -9.78 -1.90
N ASP A 56 0.03 -9.95 -2.90
CA ASP A 56 -0.11 -9.04 -4.04
C ASP A 56 -0.50 -7.64 -3.57
N LEU A 57 -1.48 -7.54 -2.65
CA LEU A 57 -1.84 -6.26 -2.03
C LEU A 57 -0.67 -5.64 -1.24
N LEU A 58 0.05 -6.42 -0.45
CA LEU A 58 1.23 -5.92 0.28
C LEU A 58 2.31 -5.41 -0.68
N SER A 59 2.56 -6.13 -1.78
CA SER A 59 3.51 -5.73 -2.80
C SER A 59 3.12 -4.39 -3.43
N TYR A 60 1.83 -4.23 -3.76
CA TYR A 60 1.27 -2.98 -4.26
C TYR A 60 1.42 -1.84 -3.25
N LEU A 61 1.10 -2.07 -1.97
CA LEU A 61 1.27 -1.09 -0.89
C LEU A 61 2.73 -0.63 -0.79
N LEU A 62 3.68 -1.57 -0.71
CA LEU A 62 5.10 -1.27 -0.60
C LEU A 62 5.64 -0.54 -1.83
N GLN A 63 5.24 -0.92 -3.03
CA GLN A 63 5.62 -0.23 -4.27
C GLN A 63 5.16 1.23 -4.27
N ASN A 64 3.94 1.51 -3.80
CA ASN A 64 3.44 2.88 -3.75
C ASN A 64 4.17 3.72 -2.70
N ILE A 65 4.40 3.19 -1.49
CA ILE A 65 5.08 3.94 -0.42
C ILE A 65 6.55 4.18 -0.76
N THR A 66 7.20 3.22 -1.44
CA THR A 66 8.63 3.32 -1.78
C THR A 66 8.91 4.00 -3.12
N LYS A 67 7.88 4.35 -3.90
CA LYS A 67 8.01 4.89 -5.25
C LYS A 67 8.95 6.10 -5.29
N ASP A 68 8.67 7.11 -4.47
CA ASP A 68 9.44 8.36 -4.43
C ASP A 68 10.89 8.15 -3.98
N TYR A 69 11.15 7.07 -3.25
CA TYR A 69 12.51 6.69 -2.86
C TYR A 69 13.25 6.02 -4.02
N PHE A 70 12.60 5.12 -4.75
CA PHE A 70 13.20 4.40 -5.88
C PHE A 70 13.29 5.22 -7.18
N GLU A 71 12.50 6.28 -7.33
CA GLU A 71 12.63 7.21 -8.45
C GLU A 71 13.84 8.15 -8.34
N LYS A 72 14.46 8.29 -7.16
CA LYS A 72 15.67 9.09 -6.96
C LYS A 72 16.90 8.39 -7.56
N ASP A 73 17.83 9.17 -8.09
CA ASP A 73 19.10 8.64 -8.59
C ASP A 73 19.86 7.92 -7.47
N LEU A 74 20.55 6.84 -7.83
CA LEU A 74 21.30 6.04 -6.87
C LEU A 74 22.36 6.87 -6.13
N ARG A 75 22.98 7.85 -6.80
CA ARG A 75 23.98 8.74 -6.21
C ARG A 75 23.38 9.60 -5.10
N ASP A 76 22.19 10.14 -5.32
CA ASP A 76 21.49 10.95 -4.32
C ASP A 76 21.15 10.13 -3.07
N ARG A 77 20.72 8.88 -3.28
CA ARG A 77 20.43 7.94 -2.19
C ARG A 77 21.69 7.58 -1.38
N ILE A 78 22.82 7.36 -2.03
CA ILE A 78 24.09 7.01 -1.35
C ILE A 78 24.69 8.21 -0.63
N HIS A 79 24.55 9.42 -1.20
CA HIS A 79 25.10 10.64 -0.61
C HIS A 79 24.32 11.09 0.63
N GLN A 80 23.01 10.84 0.66
CA GLN A 80 22.15 11.16 1.80
C GLN A 80 21.29 9.96 2.23
N PRO A 81 21.90 8.87 2.73
CA PRO A 81 21.22 7.60 2.94
C PRO A 81 20.15 7.66 4.02
N PHE A 82 20.38 8.40 5.11
CA PHE A 82 19.39 8.53 6.18
C PHE A 82 18.32 9.57 5.89
N GLN A 83 18.62 10.65 5.15
CA GLN A 83 17.62 11.67 4.79
C GLN A 83 16.67 11.16 3.71
N SER A 84 17.21 10.42 2.72
CA SER A 84 16.40 9.78 1.68
C SER A 84 15.44 8.73 2.27
N ILE A 85 15.81 8.07 3.37
CA ILE A 85 14.94 7.17 4.13
C ILE A 85 14.03 7.91 5.12
N ALA A 86 14.45 9.03 5.72
CA ALA A 86 13.62 9.77 6.68
C ALA A 86 12.36 10.38 6.04
N THR A 87 12.43 10.82 4.78
CA THR A 87 11.22 11.23 4.01
C THR A 87 10.19 10.11 3.89
N PHE A 88 10.59 8.84 4.06
CA PHE A 88 9.74 7.66 3.95
C PHE A 88 9.08 7.23 5.28
N ILE A 89 9.66 7.58 6.44
CA ILE A 89 9.19 7.08 7.76
C ILE A 89 8.07 7.97 8.36
N ASP A 90 8.06 9.27 8.09
CA ASP A 90 7.13 10.21 8.74
C ASP A 90 5.81 10.46 7.98
N PHE A 91 5.57 9.82 6.83
CA PHE A 91 4.62 10.37 5.84
C PHE A 91 3.74 9.40 5.03
N PRO A 92 3.19 8.27 5.54
CA PRO A 92 2.48 7.37 4.63
C PRO A 92 1.11 7.89 4.14
N PHE A 93 0.39 8.79 4.84
CA PHE A 93 -0.98 9.17 4.42
C PHE A 93 -1.43 10.64 4.58
N THR A 94 -0.64 11.54 5.16
CA THR A 94 -1.10 12.94 5.42
C THR A 94 -1.16 13.84 4.17
N LYS A 95 -0.82 13.33 2.99
CA LYS A 95 -0.86 14.08 1.71
C LYS A 95 -1.40 13.23 0.55
N ILE A 96 -2.63 12.70 0.65
CA ILE A 96 -3.41 12.30 -0.55
C ILE A 96 -4.90 12.59 -0.37
#